data_AF-A0A1M5YV10-F1
#
_entry.id   AF-A0A1M5YV10-F1
#
_cell.length_a   1.000
_cell.length_b   1.000
_cell.length_c   1.000
_cell.angle_alpha   90.00
_cell.angle_beta   90.00
_cell.angle_gamma   90.00
#
_symmetry.space_group_name_H-M   'P 1'
#
loop_
_entity.id
_entity.type
_entity.pdbx_description
1 polymer ?
#
loop_
_entity_poly.entity_id
_entity_poly.type
_entity_poly.pdbx_seq_one_letter_code
_entity_poly.pdbx_strand_id
1 'polypeptide(L)'
;MSSLKSIFTVKKNEKIPDEKPQVEDVKQVKLTFFESGYGSSKQAEGNHRVFRTCLEEVYMDYKGKCRENEQLQKELKAPYLDEKGRQETELKKRKTALGLLEETVSAIEHKIRSLKNDMVEVKRNPEVYGLEVDKRPKAQFYIGLFVLLPITLYLLVFYISASYSAFFKNFDSDKLGEAIFDAEAFSKAIADGWLEGVFVATIPFAFMGLGYLIHMFQKQKGIMSFVKIGMLFTITFIFDAILAYLIEQKLYDFYKTPDSPPFDLTIAFSSVEFWGIIFAGFIVYIIWGLVFDFIMKEYENFDMIKSFIRSKQEEIKNEELELNKAKEKLPPIKEEISGIEGKILDLQRTIDGFVFSNKHYLTYHAEYVKGWFLAIADNFDGRKRQEELYRSCEEQEKLHLVKYNIDNEDYEGRLYKLIN
;
A
#
# COMPACT_ATOMS: atom_id res chain seq x y z
N MET A 1 8.79 3.52 52.66
CA MET A 1 9.57 4.02 51.50
C MET A 1 10.41 5.22 51.93
N SER A 2 11.53 4.99 52.63
CA SER A 2 12.34 6.06 53.25
C SER A 2 13.85 5.89 52.99
N SER A 3 14.25 5.41 51.81
CA SER A 3 15.66 5.15 51.47
C SER A 3 16.18 5.91 50.23
N LEU A 4 15.53 7.00 49.81
CA LEU A 4 15.97 7.80 48.64
C LEU A 4 16.14 9.31 48.91
N LYS A 5 16.17 9.73 50.18
CA LYS A 5 16.38 11.15 50.56
C LYS A 5 17.74 11.44 51.24
N SER A 6 18.69 10.52 51.21
CA SER A 6 19.98 10.65 51.91
C SER A 6 21.23 10.66 51.02
N ILE A 7 21.09 10.88 49.70
CA ILE A 7 22.24 10.90 48.76
C ILE A 7 22.65 12.32 48.30
N PHE A 8 21.88 13.37 48.63
CA PHE A 8 22.19 14.74 48.19
C PHE A 8 22.19 15.77 49.32
N THR A 9 22.79 15.44 50.46
CA THR A 9 23.15 16.43 51.49
C THR A 9 24.63 16.77 51.34
N VAL A 10 24.90 17.82 50.57
CA VAL A 10 26.26 18.35 50.34
C VAL A 10 26.80 18.92 51.65
N LYS A 11 27.96 18.40 52.05
CA LYS A 11 28.75 18.81 53.22
C LYS A 11 29.30 20.22 52.95
N LYS A 12 28.96 21.15 53.85
CA LYS A 12 29.44 22.53 53.88
C LYS A 12 30.92 22.52 54.29
N ASN A 13 31.82 22.98 53.40
CA ASN A 13 33.20 23.27 53.73
C ASN A 13 33.55 24.73 53.39
N GLU A 14 33.94 25.41 54.46
CA GLU A 14 34.81 26.57 54.68
C GLU A 14 35.23 27.48 53.53
N LYS A 15 35.07 28.79 53.80
CA LYS A 15 35.63 29.91 53.06
C LYS A 15 37.16 29.87 53.15
N ILE A 16 37.82 29.89 51.99
CA ILE A 16 39.24 30.21 51.85
C ILE A 16 39.31 31.61 51.18
N PRO A 17 40.22 32.51 51.61
CA PRO A 17 40.16 33.94 51.30
C PRO A 17 40.55 34.27 49.85
N ASP A 18 40.07 35.42 49.38
CA ASP A 18 40.52 36.11 48.17
C ASP A 18 42.05 36.18 48.06
N GLU A 19 42.64 35.38 47.18
CA GLU A 19 43.94 35.68 46.57
C GLU A 19 43.69 36.33 45.21
N LYS A 20 43.86 37.65 45.16
CA LYS A 20 44.06 38.38 43.90
C LYS A 20 45.26 37.73 43.19
N PRO A 21 45.16 37.38 41.89
CA PRO A 21 46.34 37.05 41.12
C PRO A 21 47.25 38.29 41.14
N GLN A 22 48.44 38.12 41.72
CA GLN A 22 49.51 39.09 41.54
C GLN A 22 49.77 39.18 40.04
N VAL A 23 49.47 40.36 39.49
CA VAL A 23 49.93 40.77 38.17
C VAL A 23 51.45 40.88 38.28
N GLU A 24 52.16 39.80 37.94
CA GLU A 24 53.56 39.91 37.54
C GLU A 24 53.59 40.72 36.24
N ASP A 25 53.98 41.98 36.42
CA ASP A 25 54.16 43.00 35.41
C ASP A 25 55.34 42.63 34.49
N VAL A 26 55.15 41.61 33.66
CA VAL A 26 56.03 41.37 32.51
C VAL A 26 55.64 42.40 31.45
N LYS A 27 56.30 43.56 31.52
CA LYS A 27 56.33 44.56 30.44
C LYS A 27 56.96 43.96 29.18
N GLN A 28 56.21 43.14 28.45
CA GLN A 28 56.31 43.14 27.01
C GLN A 28 55.48 44.32 26.53
N VAL A 29 56.16 45.43 26.22
CA VAL A 29 55.54 46.57 25.52
C VAL A 29 55.04 46.03 24.18
N LYS A 30 53.77 45.63 24.12
CA LYS A 30 53.06 45.50 22.84
C LYS A 30 53.01 46.90 22.26
N LEU A 31 53.91 47.21 21.31
CA LEU A 31 53.73 48.38 20.47
C LEU A 31 52.31 48.31 19.91
N THR A 32 51.56 49.40 20.03
CA THR A 32 50.27 49.55 19.35
C THR A 32 50.48 49.40 17.84
N PHE A 33 49.49 48.91 17.08
CA PHE A 33 49.64 48.72 15.62
C PHE A 33 50.06 50.02 14.92
N PHE A 34 49.61 51.14 15.46
CA PHE A 34 50.06 52.49 15.13
C PHE A 34 51.56 52.71 15.35
N GLU A 35 52.09 52.43 16.54
CA GLU A 35 53.54 52.57 16.83
C GLU A 35 54.38 51.63 15.97
N SER A 36 53.87 50.43 15.67
CA SER A 36 54.50 49.50 14.74
C SER A 36 54.57 50.09 13.33
N GLY A 37 53.48 50.67 12.82
CA GLY A 37 53.46 51.34 11.52
C GLY A 37 54.39 52.55 11.46
N TYR A 38 54.42 53.35 12.53
CA TYR A 38 55.30 54.50 12.66
C TYR A 38 56.78 54.10 12.65
N GLY A 39 57.15 53.08 13.44
CA GLY A 39 58.51 52.56 13.53
C GLY A 39 59.00 51.95 12.22
N SER A 40 58.18 51.13 11.57
CA SER A 40 58.52 50.51 10.28
C SER A 40 58.71 51.56 9.18
N SER A 41 57.85 52.58 9.13
CA SER A 41 57.98 53.69 8.17
C SER A 41 59.27 54.49 8.37
N LYS A 42 59.61 54.78 9.63
CA LYS A 42 60.83 55.50 9.99
C LYS A 42 62.09 54.73 9.60
N GLN A 43 62.12 53.42 9.81
CA GLN A 43 63.25 52.56 9.42
C GLN A 43 63.35 52.37 7.90
N ALA A 44 62.21 52.31 7.21
CA ALA A 44 62.15 52.09 5.77
C ALA A 44 62.25 53.38 4.94
N GLU A 45 62.49 54.52 5.61
CA GLU A 45 62.44 55.85 5.03
C GLU A 45 61.17 56.15 4.19
N GLY A 46 60.01 55.64 4.61
CA GLY A 46 58.75 55.81 3.88
C GLY A 46 58.67 55.09 2.52
N ASN A 47 59.57 54.14 2.23
CA ASN A 47 59.64 53.46 0.94
C ASN A 47 58.38 52.61 0.64
N HIS A 48 57.69 52.92 -0.45
CA HIS A 48 56.46 52.23 -0.87
C HIS A 48 56.62 50.73 -1.15
N ARG A 49 57.80 50.25 -1.58
CA ARG A 49 58.05 48.81 -1.79
C ARG A 49 58.13 48.07 -0.46
N VAL A 50 58.80 48.67 0.52
CA VAL A 50 58.89 48.13 1.88
C VAL A 50 57.53 48.19 2.56
N PHE A 51 56.77 49.28 2.36
CA PHE A 51 55.40 49.42 2.82
C PHE A 51 54.52 48.26 2.38
N ARG A 52 54.57 47.89 1.08
CA ARG A 52 53.84 46.73 0.56
C ARG A 52 54.20 45.43 1.30
N THR A 53 55.49 45.16 1.48
CA THR A 53 55.94 43.95 2.20
C THR A 53 55.45 43.97 3.65
N CYS A 54 55.48 45.12 4.32
CA CYS A 54 54.94 45.24 5.67
C CYS A 54 53.42 45.05 5.73
N LEU A 55 52.65 45.54 4.75
CA LEU A 55 51.21 45.28 4.69
C LEU A 55 50.90 43.79 4.51
N GLU A 56 51.69 43.09 3.69
CA GLU A 56 51.61 41.63 3.52
C GLU A 56 51.94 40.91 4.84
N GLU A 57 52.96 41.37 5.58
CA GLU A 57 53.33 40.83 6.90
C GLU A 57 52.23 41.06 7.95
N VAL A 58 51.67 42.28 8.04
CA VAL A 58 50.55 42.62 8.93
C VAL A 58 49.33 41.76 8.62
N TYR A 59 49.04 41.52 7.34
CA TYR A 59 47.96 40.62 6.93
C TYR A 59 48.20 39.17 7.39
N MET A 60 49.40 38.64 7.18
CA MET A 60 49.74 37.27 7.57
C MET A 60 49.79 37.08 9.08
N ASP A 61 50.34 38.06 9.80
CA ASP A 61 50.37 38.08 11.27
C ASP A 61 48.95 38.13 11.84
N TYR A 62 48.08 39.02 11.32
CA TYR A 62 46.69 39.07 11.73
C TYR A 62 45.95 37.75 11.43
N LYS A 63 46.19 37.16 10.25
CA LYS A 63 45.63 35.84 9.89
C LYS A 63 46.08 34.74 10.86
N GLY A 64 47.34 34.75 11.29
CA GLY A 64 47.88 33.84 12.32
C GLY A 64 47.19 34.05 13.67
N LYS A 65 47.12 35.31 14.13
CA LYS A 65 46.43 35.69 15.37
C LYS A 65 44.95 35.31 15.36
N CYS A 66 44.25 35.42 14.22
CA CYS A 66 42.87 34.94 14.10
C CYS A 66 42.75 33.43 14.30
N ARG A 67 43.74 32.66 13.87
CA ARG A 67 43.74 31.19 14.01
C ARG A 67 43.98 30.77 15.46
N GLU A 68 44.83 31.49 16.18
CA GLU A 68 45.20 31.19 17.57
C GLU A 68 44.22 31.78 18.60
N ASN A 69 43.53 32.88 18.26
CA ASN A 69 42.58 33.52 19.15
C ASN A 69 41.25 32.75 19.21
N GLU A 70 41.19 31.78 20.11
CA GLU A 70 40.01 30.94 20.34
C GLU A 70 38.75 31.74 20.71
N GLN A 71 38.90 32.86 21.42
CA GLN A 71 37.76 33.65 21.89
C GLN A 71 37.09 34.40 20.73
N LEU A 72 37.90 35.01 19.86
CA LEU A 72 37.42 35.65 18.63
C LEU A 72 36.81 34.62 17.67
N GLN A 73 37.42 33.43 17.54
CA GLN A 73 36.85 32.35 16.73
C GLN A 73 35.53 31.82 17.29
N LYS A 74 35.37 31.73 18.62
CA LYS A 74 34.09 31.35 19.24
C LYS A 74 32.99 32.33 18.89
N GLU A 75 33.26 33.63 18.97
CA GLU A 75 32.30 34.68 18.61
C GLU A 75 31.93 34.64 17.13
N LEU A 76 32.93 34.54 16.24
CA LEU A 76 32.70 34.50 14.79
C LEU A 76 32.02 33.19 14.33
N LYS A 77 32.21 32.08 15.06
CA LYS A 77 31.59 30.78 14.74
C LYS A 77 30.21 30.58 15.37
N ALA A 78 29.84 31.37 16.39
CA ALA A 78 28.55 31.29 17.07
C ALA A 78 27.34 31.24 16.10
N PRO A 79 27.19 32.13 15.10
CA PRO A 79 26.05 32.07 14.19
C PRO A 79 25.99 30.77 13.36
N TYR A 80 27.14 30.20 13.01
CA TYR A 80 27.21 28.94 12.26
C TYR A 80 26.89 27.73 13.14
N LEU A 81 27.28 27.76 14.43
CA LEU A 81 26.92 26.74 15.40
C LEU A 81 25.42 26.73 15.68
N ASP A 82 24.81 27.90 15.83
CA ASP A 82 23.37 28.03 16.04
C ASP A 82 22.58 27.55 14.81
N GLU A 83 22.98 27.97 13.61
CA GLU A 83 22.34 27.50 12.37
C GLU A 83 22.52 25.98 12.19
N LYS A 84 23.70 25.43 12.53
CA LYS A 84 23.92 23.98 12.50
C LYS A 84 22.96 23.26 13.45
N GLY A 85 22.81 23.73 14.68
CA GLY A 85 21.86 23.16 15.65
C GLY A 85 20.40 23.23 15.16
N ARG A 86 20.03 24.30 14.45
CA ARG A 86 18.72 24.42 13.80
C ARG A 86 18.53 23.37 12.71
N GLN A 87 19.52 23.20 11.83
CA GLN A 87 19.48 22.21 10.76
C GLN A 87 19.46 20.77 11.31
N GLU A 88 20.24 20.46 12.36
CA GLU A 88 20.21 19.15 13.03
C GLU A 88 18.84 18.83 13.65
N THR A 89 18.18 19.84 14.23
CA THR A 89 16.82 19.70 14.75
C THR A 89 15.82 19.41 13.64
N GLU A 90 15.89 20.13 12.52
CA GLU A 90 15.04 19.89 11.35
C GLU A 90 15.31 18.50 10.74
N LEU A 91 16.58 18.09 10.64
CA LEU A 91 16.97 16.75 10.19
C LEU A 91 16.30 15.67 11.03
N LYS A 92 16.31 15.81 12.37
CA LYS A 92 15.68 14.85 13.28
C LYS A 92 14.17 14.78 13.07
N LYS A 93 13.50 15.91 12.85
CA LYS A 93 12.06 15.95 12.53
C LYS A 93 11.77 15.19 11.23
N ARG A 94 12.55 15.47 10.17
CA ARG A 94 12.37 14.81 8.85
C ARG A 94 12.67 13.31 8.90
N LYS A 95 13.72 12.89 9.61
CA LYS A 95 14.02 11.45 9.84
C LYS A 95 12.91 10.74 10.61
N THR A 96 12.30 11.42 11.60
CA THR A 96 11.15 10.87 12.33
C THR A 96 9.94 10.71 11.40
N ALA A 97 9.65 11.73 10.58
CA ALA A 97 8.57 11.66 9.60
C ALA A 97 8.81 10.54 8.56
N LEU A 98 10.05 10.36 8.11
CA LEU A 98 10.43 9.26 7.23
C LEU A 98 10.17 7.90 7.89
N GLY A 99 10.62 7.71 9.13
CA GLY A 99 10.41 6.46 9.87
C GLY A 99 8.93 6.11 10.05
N LEU A 100 8.09 7.10 10.38
CA LEU A 100 6.63 6.91 10.46
C LEU A 100 6.03 6.51 9.11
N LEU A 101 6.50 7.12 8.01
CA LEU A 101 6.02 6.80 6.67
C LEU A 101 6.46 5.39 6.23
N GLU A 102 7.69 4.98 6.55
CA GLU A 102 8.17 3.62 6.28
C GLU A 102 7.43 2.57 7.12
N GLU A 103 7.08 2.89 8.37
CA GLU A 103 6.24 2.04 9.22
C GLU A 103 4.82 1.89 8.66
N THR A 104 4.20 2.98 8.19
CA THR A 104 2.88 2.89 7.54
C THR A 104 2.92 2.05 6.26
N VAL A 105 3.95 2.20 5.43
CA VAL A 105 4.18 1.35 4.25
C VAL A 105 4.28 -0.12 4.64
N SER A 106 5.08 -0.45 5.65
CA SER A 106 5.25 -1.83 6.15
C SER A 106 3.93 -2.41 6.68
N ALA A 107 3.15 -1.61 7.42
CA ALA A 107 1.86 -2.01 7.97
C ALA A 107 0.83 -2.31 6.86
N ILE A 108 0.75 -1.46 5.84
CA ILE A 108 -0.13 -1.68 4.67
C ILE A 108 0.29 -2.94 3.92
N GLU A 109 1.60 -3.15 3.68
CA GLU A 109 2.10 -4.36 3.03
C GLU A 109 1.78 -5.63 3.83
N HIS A 110 1.89 -5.57 5.16
CA HIS A 110 1.50 -6.68 6.03
C HIS A 110 0.00 -6.96 5.94
N LYS A 111 -0.83 -5.91 5.93
CA LYS A 111 -2.28 -6.03 5.75
C LYS A 111 -2.63 -6.68 4.42
N ILE A 112 -2.02 -6.24 3.31
CA ILE A 112 -2.20 -6.86 1.99
C ILE A 112 -1.82 -8.34 2.01
N ARG A 113 -0.70 -8.71 2.65
CA ARG A 113 -0.28 -10.12 2.80
C ARG A 113 -1.31 -10.92 3.58
N SER A 114 -1.83 -10.38 4.68
CA SER A 114 -2.89 -11.02 5.48
C SER A 114 -4.14 -11.27 4.64
N LEU A 115 -4.63 -10.25 3.92
CA LEU A 115 -5.81 -10.37 3.05
C LEU A 115 -5.62 -11.42 1.95
N LYS A 116 -4.41 -11.49 1.36
CA LYS A 116 -4.07 -12.54 0.37
C LYS A 116 -4.07 -13.94 0.99
N ASN A 117 -3.57 -14.08 2.21
CA ASN A 117 -3.63 -15.34 2.94
C ASN A 117 -5.08 -15.74 3.25
N ASP A 118 -5.91 -14.79 3.69
CA ASP A 118 -7.32 -15.04 3.98
C ASP A 118 -8.08 -15.57 2.74
N MET A 119 -7.79 -15.01 1.55
CA MET A 119 -8.37 -15.50 0.28
C MET A 119 -7.97 -16.94 -0.06
N VAL A 120 -6.82 -17.43 0.42
CA VAL A 120 -6.38 -18.80 0.22
C VAL A 120 -6.97 -19.70 1.29
N GLU A 121 -6.99 -19.23 2.54
CA GLU A 121 -7.46 -19.98 3.69
C GLU A 121 -8.97 -20.19 3.65
N VAL A 122 -9.77 -19.21 3.23
CA VAL A 122 -11.23 -19.35 3.07
C VAL A 122 -11.61 -20.47 2.10
N LYS A 123 -10.75 -20.80 1.12
CA LYS A 123 -10.98 -21.93 0.21
C LYS A 123 -10.74 -23.29 0.86
N ARG A 124 -9.98 -23.32 1.95
CA ARG A 124 -9.61 -24.53 2.70
C ARG A 124 -10.53 -24.72 3.91
N ASN A 125 -10.73 -23.65 4.67
CA ASN A 125 -11.49 -23.62 5.93
C ASN A 125 -12.45 -22.40 5.94
N PRO A 126 -13.56 -22.46 5.19
CA PRO A 126 -14.54 -21.38 5.14
C PRO A 126 -15.20 -21.11 6.51
N GLU A 127 -15.33 -22.13 7.35
CA GLU A 127 -15.93 -22.06 8.70
C GLU A 127 -15.23 -21.03 9.61
N VAL A 128 -13.91 -20.85 9.46
CA VAL A 128 -13.11 -19.88 10.25
C VAL A 128 -13.58 -18.43 10.00
N TYR A 129 -14.16 -18.18 8.83
CA TYR A 129 -14.66 -16.87 8.42
C TYR A 129 -16.19 -16.73 8.61
N GLY A 130 -16.81 -17.66 9.36
CA GLY A 130 -18.26 -17.66 9.60
C GLY A 130 -19.09 -18.05 8.37
N LEU A 131 -18.45 -18.66 7.36
CA LEU A 131 -19.15 -19.18 6.19
C LEU A 131 -19.51 -20.65 6.47
N GLU A 132 -20.80 -20.92 6.66
CA GLU A 132 -21.34 -22.28 6.74
C GLU A 132 -21.32 -22.92 5.34
N VAL A 133 -20.17 -23.45 4.94
CA VAL A 133 -19.94 -24.04 3.62
C VAL A 133 -19.40 -25.46 3.75
N ASP A 134 -19.97 -26.40 3.01
CA ASP A 134 -19.57 -27.80 3.03
C ASP A 134 -18.13 -28.02 2.51
N LYS A 135 -17.50 -29.12 2.96
CA LYS A 135 -16.10 -29.45 2.61
C LYS A 135 -16.01 -29.98 1.18
N ARG A 136 -15.30 -29.24 0.31
CA ARG A 136 -14.97 -29.55 -1.11
C ARG A 136 -16.14 -29.38 -2.11
N PRO A 137 -16.78 -28.20 -2.16
CA PRO A 137 -18.00 -27.99 -2.94
C PRO A 137 -17.79 -28.13 -4.45
N LYS A 138 -16.59 -27.83 -4.97
CA LYS A 138 -16.30 -27.87 -6.41
C LYS A 138 -16.36 -29.27 -7.02
N ALA A 139 -15.75 -30.25 -6.36
CA ALA A 139 -15.69 -31.61 -6.91
C ALA A 139 -17.09 -32.25 -6.89
N GLN A 140 -17.81 -32.03 -5.78
CA GLN A 140 -19.19 -32.45 -5.60
C GLN A 140 -20.13 -31.82 -6.63
N PHE A 141 -20.00 -30.52 -6.88
CA PHE A 141 -20.77 -29.81 -7.91
C PHE A 141 -20.57 -30.42 -9.31
N TYR A 142 -19.33 -30.66 -9.75
CA TYR A 142 -19.08 -31.20 -11.09
C TYR A 142 -19.50 -32.67 -11.24
N ILE A 143 -19.31 -33.49 -10.20
CA ILE A 143 -19.80 -34.88 -10.18
C ILE A 143 -21.34 -34.88 -10.23
N GLY A 144 -21.98 -34.03 -9.42
CA GLY A 144 -23.43 -33.85 -9.44
C GLY A 144 -23.90 -33.44 -10.83
N LEU A 145 -23.30 -32.43 -11.44
CA LEU A 145 -23.67 -31.95 -12.78
C LEU A 145 -23.53 -33.05 -13.85
N PHE A 146 -22.46 -33.85 -13.77
CA PHE A 146 -22.24 -34.98 -14.67
C PHE A 146 -23.33 -36.05 -14.54
N VAL A 147 -23.89 -36.25 -13.35
CA VAL A 147 -25.02 -37.16 -13.11
C VAL A 147 -26.36 -36.53 -13.48
N LEU A 148 -26.56 -35.24 -13.19
CA LEU A 148 -27.80 -34.52 -13.43
C LEU A 148 -28.12 -34.41 -14.92
N LEU A 149 -27.13 -34.16 -15.78
CA LEU A 149 -27.35 -33.92 -17.21
C LEU A 149 -27.96 -35.16 -17.90
N PRO A 150 -27.39 -36.38 -17.78
CA PRO A 150 -28.01 -37.59 -18.33
C PRO A 150 -29.40 -37.87 -17.77
N ILE A 151 -29.64 -37.67 -16.47
CA ILE A 151 -30.96 -37.89 -15.86
C ILE A 151 -31.98 -36.88 -16.39
N THR A 152 -31.59 -35.61 -16.56
CA THR A 152 -32.44 -34.56 -17.14
C THR A 152 -32.82 -34.90 -18.57
N LEU A 153 -31.86 -35.37 -19.37
CA LEU A 153 -32.10 -35.79 -20.75
C LEU A 153 -33.02 -37.03 -20.79
N TYR A 154 -32.79 -38.00 -19.91
CA TYR A 154 -33.63 -39.18 -19.78
C TYR A 154 -35.08 -38.80 -19.46
N LEU A 155 -35.31 -37.94 -18.45
CA LEU A 155 -36.65 -37.50 -18.07
C LEU A 155 -37.32 -36.71 -19.20
N LEU A 156 -36.56 -35.90 -19.93
CA LEU A 156 -37.07 -35.18 -21.10
C LEU A 156 -37.59 -36.15 -22.15
N VAL A 157 -36.79 -37.15 -22.54
CA VAL A 157 -37.19 -38.16 -23.53
C VAL A 157 -38.36 -39.00 -23.02
N PHE A 158 -38.32 -39.44 -21.76
CA PHE A 158 -39.37 -40.22 -21.13
C PHE A 158 -40.71 -39.47 -21.13
N TYR A 159 -40.77 -38.25 -20.60
CA TYR A 159 -42.03 -37.51 -20.49
C TYR A 159 -42.59 -37.12 -21.86
N ILE A 160 -41.74 -36.83 -22.86
CA ILE A 160 -42.18 -36.62 -24.24
C ILE A 160 -42.81 -37.91 -24.78
N SER A 161 -42.09 -39.03 -24.67
CA SER A 161 -42.54 -40.30 -25.21
C SER A 161 -43.80 -40.83 -24.52
N ALA A 162 -43.80 -40.90 -23.19
CA ALA A 162 -44.93 -41.38 -22.40
C ALA A 162 -46.18 -40.51 -22.60
N SER A 163 -46.03 -39.17 -22.67
CA SER A 163 -47.19 -38.30 -22.93
C SER A 163 -47.74 -38.50 -24.35
N TYR A 164 -46.86 -38.59 -25.36
CA TYR A 164 -47.31 -38.90 -26.72
C TYR A 164 -48.05 -40.24 -26.78
N SER A 165 -47.50 -41.28 -26.15
CA SER A 165 -48.12 -42.61 -26.10
C SER A 165 -49.46 -42.61 -25.38
N ALA A 166 -49.54 -41.97 -24.22
CA ALA A 166 -50.75 -41.89 -23.41
C ALA A 166 -51.88 -41.14 -24.12
N PHE A 167 -51.57 -39.99 -24.74
CA PHE A 167 -52.62 -39.09 -25.25
C PHE A 167 -52.91 -39.26 -26.75
N PHE A 168 -51.92 -39.55 -27.59
CA PHE A 168 -52.07 -39.43 -29.04
C PHE A 168 -51.76 -40.71 -29.82
N LYS A 169 -50.85 -41.57 -29.34
CA LYS A 169 -50.49 -42.80 -30.05
C LYS A 169 -51.64 -43.81 -30.08
N ASN A 170 -51.89 -44.37 -31.25
CA ASN A 170 -52.61 -45.63 -31.43
C ASN A 170 -51.58 -46.73 -31.64
N PHE A 171 -51.66 -47.83 -30.90
CA PHE A 171 -50.65 -48.88 -30.96
C PHE A 171 -50.88 -49.77 -32.18
N ASP A 172 -49.92 -49.75 -33.10
CA ASP A 172 -49.87 -50.62 -34.28
C ASP A 172 -48.70 -51.64 -34.21
N SER A 173 -47.89 -51.62 -33.13
CA SER A 173 -46.72 -52.49 -32.95
C SER A 173 -46.58 -53.06 -31.52
N ASP A 174 -45.99 -54.27 -31.46
CA ASP A 174 -46.00 -55.23 -30.34
C ASP A 174 -44.95 -55.01 -29.22
N LYS A 175 -44.35 -53.82 -29.07
CA LYS A 175 -43.19 -53.66 -28.17
C LYS A 175 -43.39 -52.58 -27.12
N LEU A 176 -43.43 -53.00 -25.86
CA LEU A 176 -43.44 -52.16 -24.65
C LEU A 176 -42.35 -51.07 -24.67
N GLY A 177 -41.16 -51.37 -25.19
CA GLY A 177 -40.08 -50.38 -25.33
C GLY A 177 -40.45 -49.23 -26.26
N GLU A 178 -41.22 -49.47 -27.32
CA GLU A 178 -41.73 -48.46 -28.24
C GLU A 178 -42.95 -47.72 -27.66
N ALA A 179 -43.61 -48.27 -26.64
CA ALA A 179 -44.67 -47.60 -25.91
C ALA A 179 -44.14 -46.56 -24.92
N ILE A 180 -43.01 -46.86 -24.26
CA ILE A 180 -42.42 -46.02 -23.22
C ILE A 180 -41.31 -45.12 -23.77
N PHE A 181 -40.54 -45.58 -24.76
CA PHE A 181 -39.45 -44.84 -25.42
C PHE A 181 -39.58 -44.88 -26.95
N ASP A 182 -40.52 -44.13 -27.50
CA ASP A 182 -40.62 -43.89 -28.93
C ASP A 182 -39.61 -42.80 -29.34
N ALA A 183 -38.54 -43.20 -30.02
CA ALA A 183 -37.47 -42.30 -30.47
C ALA A 183 -37.97 -41.19 -31.41
N GLU A 184 -39.13 -41.40 -32.04
CA GLU A 184 -39.77 -40.44 -32.94
C GLU A 184 -40.99 -39.76 -32.30
N ALA A 185 -41.25 -39.96 -31.00
CA ALA A 185 -42.43 -39.42 -30.31
C ALA A 185 -42.67 -37.93 -30.59
N PHE A 186 -41.60 -37.13 -30.52
CA PHE A 186 -41.69 -35.69 -30.77
C PHE A 186 -42.00 -35.36 -32.23
N SER A 187 -41.32 -36.04 -33.17
CA SER A 187 -41.55 -35.86 -34.61
C SER A 187 -42.97 -36.29 -35.00
N LYS A 188 -43.46 -37.39 -34.45
CA LYS A 188 -44.82 -37.90 -34.66
C LYS A 188 -45.86 -36.96 -34.04
N ALA A 189 -45.63 -36.44 -32.83
CA ALA A 189 -46.51 -35.45 -32.21
C ALA A 189 -46.66 -34.20 -33.09
N ILE A 190 -45.57 -33.68 -33.66
CA ILE A 190 -45.63 -32.53 -34.59
C ILE A 190 -46.36 -32.89 -35.89
N ALA A 191 -46.18 -34.10 -36.40
CA ALA A 191 -46.85 -34.58 -37.61
C ALA A 191 -48.36 -34.75 -37.40
N ASP A 192 -48.78 -35.20 -36.21
CA ASP A 192 -50.18 -35.32 -35.81
C ASP A 192 -50.82 -33.94 -35.59
N GLY A 193 -50.03 -32.97 -35.09
CA GLY A 193 -50.35 -31.56 -35.18
C GLY A 193 -49.44 -30.67 -34.32
N TRP A 194 -49.43 -29.38 -34.64
CA TRP A 194 -48.57 -28.42 -33.94
C TRP A 194 -48.90 -28.30 -32.45
N LEU A 195 -50.18 -28.35 -32.08
CA LEU A 195 -50.60 -28.21 -30.68
C LEU A 195 -50.22 -29.44 -29.85
N GLU A 196 -50.29 -30.62 -30.45
CA GLU A 196 -49.88 -31.92 -29.91
C GLU A 196 -48.37 -31.91 -29.65
N GLY A 197 -47.57 -31.44 -30.63
CA GLY A 197 -46.13 -31.25 -30.47
C GLY A 197 -45.77 -30.31 -29.32
N VAL A 198 -46.44 -29.15 -29.20
CA VAL A 198 -46.22 -28.20 -28.09
C VAL A 198 -46.64 -28.79 -26.75
N PHE A 199 -47.78 -29.48 -26.70
CA PHE A 199 -48.29 -30.09 -25.48
C PHE A 199 -47.30 -31.13 -24.93
N VAL A 200 -46.87 -32.07 -25.76
CA VAL A 200 -45.92 -33.11 -25.37
C VAL A 200 -44.55 -32.52 -24.99
N ALA A 201 -44.07 -31.50 -25.69
CA ALA A 201 -42.79 -30.86 -25.39
C ALA A 201 -42.79 -30.08 -24.07
N THR A 202 -43.93 -29.52 -23.65
CA THR A 202 -44.01 -28.66 -22.46
C THR A 202 -44.18 -29.44 -21.16
N ILE A 203 -44.71 -30.66 -21.20
CA ILE A 203 -44.87 -31.53 -20.01
C ILE A 203 -43.55 -31.74 -19.26
N PRO A 204 -42.44 -32.17 -19.89
CA PRO A 204 -41.16 -32.33 -19.18
C PRO A 204 -40.73 -31.07 -18.42
N PHE A 205 -40.94 -29.87 -18.96
CA PHE A 205 -40.60 -28.61 -18.30
C PHE A 205 -41.50 -28.30 -17.11
N ALA A 206 -42.77 -28.67 -17.17
CA ALA A 206 -43.66 -28.57 -16.00
C ALA A 206 -43.15 -29.44 -14.86
N PHE A 207 -42.71 -30.68 -15.15
CA PHE A 207 -42.12 -31.59 -14.16
C PHE A 207 -40.79 -31.09 -13.61
N MET A 208 -39.87 -30.63 -14.47
CA MET A 208 -38.62 -30.00 -14.03
C MET A 208 -38.89 -28.77 -13.14
N GLY A 209 -39.89 -27.96 -13.51
CA GLY A 209 -40.36 -26.82 -12.70
C GLY A 209 -40.85 -27.24 -11.31
N LEU A 210 -41.63 -28.33 -11.22
CA LEU A 210 -42.05 -28.89 -9.93
C LEU A 210 -40.85 -29.31 -9.08
N GLY A 211 -39.81 -29.91 -9.67
CA GLY A 211 -38.66 -30.34 -8.88
C GLY A 211 -37.76 -29.16 -8.46
N TYR A 212 -37.74 -28.07 -9.22
CA TYR A 212 -37.17 -26.81 -8.76
C TYR A 212 -37.94 -26.24 -7.54
N LEU A 213 -39.28 -26.32 -7.53
CA LEU A 213 -40.09 -25.90 -6.38
C LEU A 213 -39.79 -26.73 -5.12
N ILE A 214 -39.47 -28.02 -5.27
CA ILE A 214 -39.04 -28.87 -4.14
C ILE A 214 -37.79 -28.28 -3.48
N HIS A 215 -36.76 -27.95 -4.25
CA HIS A 215 -35.55 -27.30 -3.73
C HIS A 215 -35.87 -25.97 -3.04
N MET A 216 -36.70 -25.12 -3.66
CA MET A 216 -37.07 -23.82 -3.10
C MET A 216 -37.81 -23.95 -1.75
N PHE A 217 -38.71 -24.93 -1.63
CA PHE A 217 -39.43 -25.15 -0.37
C PHE A 217 -38.53 -25.79 0.70
N GLN A 218 -37.59 -26.66 0.34
CA GLN A 218 -36.64 -27.24 1.29
C GLN A 218 -35.78 -26.18 2.01
N LYS A 219 -35.53 -25.00 1.41
CA LYS A 219 -34.85 -23.89 2.09
C LYS A 219 -35.65 -23.25 3.21
N GLN A 220 -36.97 -23.32 3.16
CA GLN A 220 -37.84 -22.74 4.19
C GLN A 220 -37.90 -23.68 5.40
N LYS A 221 -37.33 -23.27 6.54
CA LYS A 221 -37.41 -24.04 7.78
C LYS A 221 -38.84 -23.98 8.35
N GLY A 222 -39.57 -25.10 8.33
CA GLY A 222 -40.88 -25.21 8.97
C GLY A 222 -41.72 -26.42 8.52
N ILE A 223 -42.68 -26.83 9.34
CA ILE A 223 -43.59 -27.97 9.08
C ILE A 223 -44.37 -27.78 7.76
N MET A 224 -44.75 -26.55 7.45
CA MET A 224 -45.47 -26.21 6.22
C MET A 224 -44.64 -26.49 4.94
N SER A 225 -43.31 -26.44 5.02
CA SER A 225 -42.45 -26.81 3.88
C SER A 225 -42.56 -28.31 3.58
N PHE A 226 -42.50 -29.16 4.61
CA PHE A 226 -42.64 -30.61 4.46
C PHE A 226 -44.00 -31.00 3.85
N VAL A 227 -45.09 -30.34 4.27
CA VAL A 227 -46.42 -30.56 3.70
C VAL A 227 -46.47 -30.17 2.22
N LYS A 228 -45.91 -29.02 1.84
CA LYS A 228 -45.83 -28.58 0.43
C LYS A 228 -45.03 -29.56 -0.43
N ILE A 229 -43.88 -30.04 0.06
CA ILE A 229 -43.05 -31.01 -0.64
C ILE A 229 -43.80 -32.34 -0.82
N GLY A 230 -44.47 -32.84 0.23
CA GLY A 230 -45.29 -34.04 0.15
C GLY A 230 -46.44 -33.91 -0.86
N MET A 231 -47.08 -32.74 -0.91
CA MET A 231 -48.12 -32.44 -1.92
C MET A 231 -47.55 -32.45 -3.35
N LEU A 232 -46.36 -31.87 -3.57
CA LEU A 232 -45.71 -31.89 -4.88
C LEU A 232 -45.41 -33.33 -5.33
N PHE A 233 -44.82 -34.16 -4.47
CA PHE A 233 -44.59 -35.58 -4.80
C PHE A 233 -45.90 -36.33 -5.06
N THR A 234 -46.96 -36.03 -4.31
CA THR A 234 -48.28 -36.66 -4.52
C THR A 234 -48.85 -36.29 -5.88
N ILE A 235 -48.77 -35.02 -6.30
CA ILE A 235 -49.24 -34.56 -7.61
C ILE A 235 -48.46 -35.23 -8.73
N THR A 236 -47.13 -35.29 -8.63
CA THR A 236 -46.27 -35.96 -9.60
C THR A 236 -46.59 -37.45 -9.70
N PHE A 237 -46.75 -38.14 -8.57
CA PHE A 237 -47.11 -39.56 -8.54
C PHE A 237 -48.47 -39.83 -9.20
N ILE A 238 -49.47 -39.00 -8.92
CA ILE A 238 -50.81 -39.12 -9.53
C ILE A 238 -50.71 -38.96 -11.05
N PHE A 239 -49.94 -37.99 -11.54
CA PHE A 239 -49.78 -37.79 -12.96
C PHE A 239 -49.09 -38.98 -13.65
N ASP A 240 -48.03 -39.53 -13.06
CA ASP A 240 -47.36 -40.71 -13.61
C ASP A 240 -48.26 -41.95 -13.57
N ALA A 241 -49.09 -42.09 -12.54
CA ALA A 241 -50.11 -43.13 -12.48
C ALA A 241 -51.19 -42.96 -13.57
N ILE A 242 -51.56 -41.71 -13.91
CA ILE A 242 -52.47 -41.42 -15.03
C ILE A 242 -51.82 -41.81 -16.36
N LEU A 243 -50.55 -41.42 -16.59
CA LEU A 243 -49.83 -41.81 -17.80
C LEU A 243 -49.73 -43.34 -17.93
N ALA A 244 -49.34 -44.01 -16.84
CA ALA A 244 -49.22 -45.46 -16.80
C ALA A 244 -50.57 -46.14 -17.07
N TYR A 245 -51.65 -45.66 -16.44
CA TYR A 245 -53.00 -46.20 -16.65
C TYR A 245 -53.44 -46.05 -18.11
N LEU A 246 -53.23 -44.88 -18.73
CA LEU A 246 -53.65 -44.63 -20.11
C LEU A 246 -52.85 -45.46 -21.12
N ILE A 247 -51.54 -45.60 -20.93
CA ILE A 247 -50.70 -46.43 -21.78
C ILE A 247 -51.10 -47.90 -21.63
N GLU A 248 -51.28 -48.38 -20.39
CA GLU A 248 -51.67 -49.76 -20.12
C GLU A 248 -53.05 -50.08 -20.66
N GLN A 249 -54.02 -49.17 -20.52
CA GLN A 249 -55.35 -49.34 -21.09
C GLN A 249 -55.27 -49.53 -22.60
N LYS A 250 -54.50 -48.68 -23.30
CA LYS A 250 -54.34 -48.78 -24.75
C LYS A 250 -53.61 -50.07 -25.17
N LEU A 251 -52.65 -50.52 -24.37
CA LEU A 251 -51.95 -51.79 -24.60
C LEU A 251 -52.88 -52.99 -24.39
N TYR A 252 -53.69 -52.97 -23.33
CA TYR A 252 -54.72 -53.98 -23.05
C TYR A 252 -55.77 -54.01 -24.16
N ASP A 253 -56.26 -52.85 -24.61
CA ASP A 253 -57.22 -52.75 -25.69
C ASP A 253 -56.69 -53.29 -27.02
N PHE A 254 -55.38 -53.27 -27.22
CA PHE A 254 -54.71 -53.88 -28.37
C PHE A 254 -54.63 -55.42 -28.25
N TYR A 255 -54.33 -55.94 -27.06
CA TYR A 255 -54.18 -57.39 -26.83
C TYR A 255 -55.47 -58.13 -26.46
N LYS A 256 -56.55 -57.42 -26.13
CA LYS A 256 -57.78 -58.05 -25.65
C LYS A 256 -58.40 -58.95 -26.72
N THR A 257 -58.87 -60.11 -26.26
CA THR A 257 -59.68 -61.03 -27.06
C THR A 257 -61.17 -60.74 -26.87
N PRO A 258 -62.07 -61.24 -27.72
CA PRO A 258 -63.52 -61.02 -27.55
C PRO A 258 -64.07 -61.45 -26.18
N ASP A 259 -63.41 -62.39 -25.50
CA ASP A 259 -63.80 -62.90 -24.18
C ASP A 259 -63.11 -62.18 -23.01
N SER A 260 -62.24 -61.21 -23.30
CA SER A 260 -61.50 -60.48 -22.27
C SER A 260 -62.42 -59.54 -21.49
N PRO A 261 -62.29 -59.43 -20.16
CA PRO A 261 -63.08 -58.50 -19.36
C PRO A 261 -62.78 -57.04 -19.73
N PRO A 262 -63.69 -56.10 -19.44
CA PRO A 262 -63.41 -54.68 -19.60
C PRO A 262 -62.23 -54.27 -18.73
N PHE A 263 -61.38 -53.39 -19.25
CA PHE A 263 -60.24 -52.87 -18.51
C PHE A 263 -60.70 -52.11 -17.26
N ASP A 264 -60.10 -52.43 -16.12
CA ASP A 264 -60.38 -51.81 -14.83
C ASP A 264 -59.08 -51.54 -14.06
N LEU A 265 -59.20 -50.87 -12.91
CA LEU A 265 -58.05 -50.58 -12.06
C LEU A 265 -57.35 -51.86 -11.56
N THR A 266 -58.09 -52.94 -11.35
CA THR A 266 -57.55 -54.21 -10.86
C THR A 266 -56.56 -54.80 -11.85
N ILE A 267 -56.92 -54.80 -13.14
CA ILE A 267 -56.08 -55.25 -14.24
C ILE A 267 -54.84 -54.36 -14.35
N ALA A 268 -55.02 -53.03 -14.31
CA ALA A 268 -53.91 -52.08 -14.36
C ALA A 268 -52.89 -52.29 -13.22
N PHE A 269 -53.34 -52.43 -11.98
CA PHE A 269 -52.43 -52.62 -10.83
C PHE A 269 -51.74 -53.99 -10.81
N SER A 270 -52.29 -54.98 -11.50
CA SER A 270 -51.72 -56.32 -11.62
C SER A 270 -50.68 -56.41 -12.75
N SER A 271 -50.65 -55.41 -13.63
CA SER A 271 -49.72 -55.33 -14.77
C SER A 271 -48.32 -54.88 -14.35
N VAL A 272 -47.30 -55.50 -14.93
CA VAL A 272 -45.89 -55.15 -14.67
C VAL A 272 -45.54 -53.85 -15.40
N GLU A 273 -46.14 -53.65 -16.57
CA GLU A 273 -45.98 -52.51 -17.46
C GLU A 273 -46.43 -51.21 -16.78
N PHE A 274 -47.58 -51.25 -16.09
CA PHE A 274 -48.08 -50.14 -15.28
C PHE A 274 -47.04 -49.65 -14.25
N TRP A 275 -46.50 -50.58 -13.44
CA TRP A 275 -45.47 -50.25 -12.46
C TRP A 275 -44.14 -49.87 -13.11
N GLY A 276 -43.81 -50.43 -14.28
CA GLY A 276 -42.64 -50.09 -15.06
C GLY A 276 -42.63 -48.63 -15.51
N ILE A 277 -43.77 -48.11 -15.97
CA ILE A 277 -43.93 -46.72 -16.38
C ILE A 277 -43.80 -45.78 -15.17
N ILE A 278 -44.48 -46.08 -14.06
CA ILE A 278 -44.38 -45.30 -12.83
C ILE A 278 -42.94 -45.30 -12.30
N PHE A 279 -42.26 -46.45 -12.32
CA PHE A 279 -40.88 -46.52 -11.88
C PHE A 279 -39.95 -45.69 -12.78
N ALA A 280 -40.13 -45.80 -14.10
CA ALA A 280 -39.34 -45.08 -15.10
C ALA A 280 -39.53 -43.55 -15.03
N GLY A 281 -40.70 -43.07 -14.60
CA GLY A 281 -40.98 -41.65 -14.39
C GLY A 281 -40.69 -41.18 -12.97
N PHE A 282 -41.50 -41.64 -12.01
CA PHE A 282 -41.62 -41.05 -10.68
C PHE A 282 -40.38 -41.26 -9.82
N ILE A 283 -39.82 -42.47 -9.83
CA ILE A 283 -38.63 -42.77 -9.04
C ILE A 283 -37.41 -42.04 -9.60
N VAL A 284 -37.25 -42.04 -10.93
CA VAL A 284 -36.17 -41.29 -11.59
C VAL A 284 -36.33 -39.79 -11.36
N TYR A 285 -37.56 -39.28 -11.33
CA TYR A 285 -37.87 -37.90 -10.97
C TYR A 285 -37.46 -37.54 -9.53
N ILE A 286 -37.72 -38.42 -8.55
CA ILE A 286 -37.24 -38.22 -7.18
C ILE A 286 -35.71 -38.14 -7.15
N ILE A 287 -35.02 -39.07 -7.82
CA ILE A 287 -33.55 -39.07 -7.90
C ILE A 287 -33.06 -37.78 -8.54
N TRP A 288 -33.68 -37.34 -9.63
CA TRP A 288 -33.36 -36.07 -10.28
C TRP A 288 -33.50 -34.87 -9.34
N GLY A 289 -34.63 -34.77 -8.62
CA GLY A 289 -34.89 -33.69 -7.67
C GLY A 289 -33.88 -33.64 -6.53
N LEU A 290 -33.46 -34.80 -5.99
CA LEU A 290 -32.44 -34.89 -4.95
C LEU A 290 -31.05 -34.49 -5.46
N VAL A 291 -30.65 -34.97 -6.64
CA VAL A 291 -29.37 -34.59 -7.26
C VAL A 291 -29.36 -33.10 -7.62
N PHE A 292 -30.49 -32.56 -8.10
CA PHE A 292 -30.65 -31.15 -8.38
C PHE A 292 -30.51 -30.29 -7.12
N ASP A 293 -31.21 -30.63 -6.03
CA ASP A 293 -31.09 -29.93 -4.75
C ASP A 293 -29.65 -29.93 -4.23
N PHE A 294 -28.96 -31.06 -4.31
CA PHE A 294 -27.55 -31.17 -3.95
C PHE A 294 -26.68 -30.21 -4.76
N ILE A 295 -26.82 -30.17 -6.08
CA ILE A 295 -26.03 -29.29 -6.96
C ILE A 295 -26.31 -27.82 -6.66
N MET A 296 -27.57 -27.45 -6.42
CA MET A 296 -27.94 -26.08 -6.10
C MET A 296 -27.32 -25.62 -4.78
N LYS A 297 -27.30 -26.47 -3.75
CA LYS A 297 -26.59 -26.19 -2.49
C LYS A 297 -25.09 -25.98 -2.71
N GLU A 298 -24.44 -26.84 -3.50
CA GLU A 298 -23.02 -26.69 -3.79
C GLU A 298 -22.70 -25.44 -4.62
N TYR A 299 -23.61 -25.01 -5.49
CA TYR A 299 -23.48 -23.77 -6.25
C TYR A 299 -23.53 -22.54 -5.34
N GLU A 300 -24.45 -22.50 -4.37
CA GLU A 300 -24.55 -21.42 -3.38
C GLU A 300 -23.30 -21.31 -2.51
N ASN A 301 -22.82 -22.46 -2.02
CA ASN A 301 -21.55 -22.59 -1.31
C ASN A 301 -20.39 -21.98 -2.11
N PHE A 302 -20.34 -22.25 -3.41
CA PHE A 302 -19.32 -21.69 -4.30
C PHE A 302 -19.44 -20.17 -4.46
N ASP A 303 -20.66 -19.66 -4.60
CA ASP A 303 -20.90 -18.22 -4.78
C ASP A 303 -20.55 -17.42 -3.52
N MET A 304 -20.84 -17.95 -2.32
CA MET A 304 -20.45 -17.33 -1.05
C MET A 304 -18.93 -17.18 -0.92
N ILE A 305 -18.17 -18.24 -1.20
CA ILE A 305 -16.70 -18.20 -1.19
C ILE A 305 -16.19 -17.18 -2.23
N LYS A 306 -16.78 -17.17 -3.43
CA LYS A 306 -16.39 -16.25 -4.50
C LYS A 306 -16.68 -14.79 -4.13
N SER A 307 -17.82 -14.53 -3.51
CA SER A 307 -18.21 -13.21 -3.01
C SER A 307 -17.25 -12.70 -1.93
N PHE A 308 -16.89 -13.56 -0.96
CA PHE A 308 -15.89 -13.22 0.06
C PHE A 308 -14.54 -12.87 -0.57
N ILE A 309 -14.05 -13.71 -1.48
CA ILE A 309 -12.79 -13.47 -2.20
C ILE A 309 -12.84 -12.15 -2.96
N ARG A 310 -13.95 -11.85 -3.63
CA ARG A 310 -14.13 -10.61 -4.39
C ARG A 310 -14.08 -9.38 -3.48
N SER A 311 -14.74 -9.43 -2.32
CA SER A 311 -14.66 -8.37 -1.32
C SER A 311 -13.23 -8.14 -0.84
N LYS A 312 -12.47 -9.22 -0.56
CA LYS A 312 -11.05 -9.11 -0.19
C LYS A 312 -10.16 -8.58 -1.31
N GLN A 313 -10.45 -8.91 -2.56
CA GLN A 313 -9.74 -8.33 -3.71
C GLN A 313 -9.96 -6.82 -3.83
N GLU A 314 -11.19 -6.35 -3.56
CA GLU A 314 -11.50 -4.92 -3.55
C GLU A 314 -10.79 -4.19 -2.40
N GLU A 315 -10.77 -4.79 -1.20
CA GLU A 315 -9.96 -4.29 -0.08
C GLU A 315 -8.47 -4.19 -0.46
N ILE A 316 -7.88 -5.25 -1.05
CA ILE A 316 -6.48 -5.24 -1.50
C ILE A 316 -6.23 -4.10 -2.50
N LYS A 317 -7.13 -3.89 -3.46
CA LYS A 317 -6.98 -2.82 -4.46
C LYS A 317 -6.97 -1.43 -3.80
N ASN A 318 -7.80 -1.22 -2.79
CA ASN A 318 -7.82 0.03 -2.04
C ASN A 318 -6.54 0.21 -1.21
N GLU A 319 -6.05 -0.85 -0.56
CA GLU A 319 -4.79 -0.82 0.18
C GLU A 319 -3.57 -0.59 -0.75
N GLU A 320 -3.56 -1.19 -1.95
CA GLU A 320 -2.50 -0.95 -2.95
C GLU A 320 -2.47 0.50 -3.44
N LEU A 321 -3.64 1.14 -3.56
CA LEU A 321 -3.74 2.57 -3.86
C LEU A 321 -3.12 3.42 -2.75
N GLU A 322 -3.47 3.15 -1.49
CA GLU A 322 -2.90 3.86 -0.33
C GLU A 322 -1.39 3.61 -0.17
N LEU A 323 -0.93 2.38 -0.43
CA LEU A 323 0.48 2.02 -0.46
C LEU A 323 1.25 2.86 -1.48
N ASN A 324 0.71 3.01 -2.69
CA ASN A 324 1.34 3.80 -3.74
C ASN A 324 1.41 5.28 -3.35
N LYS A 325 0.32 5.85 -2.82
CA LYS A 325 0.32 7.24 -2.30
C LYS A 325 1.34 7.44 -1.18
N ALA A 326 1.52 6.47 -0.28
CA ALA A 326 2.52 6.54 0.78
C ALA A 326 3.94 6.44 0.19
N LYS A 327 4.17 5.55 -0.77
CA LYS A 327 5.46 5.39 -1.46
C LYS A 327 5.85 6.63 -2.27
N GLU A 328 4.90 7.31 -2.90
CA GLU A 328 5.14 8.57 -3.62
C GLU A 328 5.65 9.70 -2.72
N LYS A 329 5.31 9.68 -1.42
CA LYS A 329 5.77 10.66 -0.43
C LYS A 329 7.18 10.38 0.10
N LEU A 330 7.74 9.18 -0.11
CA LEU A 330 9.08 8.82 0.38
C LEU A 330 10.21 9.57 -0.34
N PRO A 331 10.28 9.61 -1.68
CA PRO A 331 11.35 10.30 -2.40
C PRO A 331 11.56 11.77 -1.99
N PRO A 332 10.53 12.65 -1.93
CA PRO A 332 10.75 14.05 -1.60
C PRO A 332 11.32 14.23 -0.17
N ILE A 333 10.85 13.42 0.79
CA ILE A 333 11.40 13.47 2.16
C ILE A 333 12.87 13.01 2.20
N LYS A 334 13.23 11.99 1.41
CA LYS A 334 14.62 11.52 1.31
C LYS A 334 15.54 12.55 0.64
N GLU A 335 15.03 13.26 -0.36
CA GLU A 335 15.73 14.38 -1.00
C GLU A 335 15.93 15.55 -0.04
N GLU A 336 14.90 15.95 0.71
CA GLU A 336 14.98 16.98 1.75
C GLU A 336 16.03 16.62 2.83
N ILE A 337 16.02 15.37 3.31
CA ILE A 337 17.00 14.87 4.28
C ILE A 337 18.42 15.01 3.73
N SER A 338 18.64 14.57 2.49
CA SER A 338 19.95 14.64 1.83
C SER A 338 20.42 16.09 1.68
N GLY A 339 19.50 17.01 1.33
CA GLY A 339 19.78 18.44 1.25
C GLY A 339 20.17 19.06 2.60
N ILE A 340 19.48 18.68 3.68
CA ILE A 340 19.80 19.16 5.04
C ILE A 340 21.15 18.59 5.51
N GLU A 341 21.43 17.31 5.26
CA GLU A 341 22.73 16.69 5.58
C GLU A 341 23.88 17.39 4.85
N GLY A 342 23.69 17.73 3.58
CA GLY A 342 24.65 18.54 2.81
C GLY A 342 24.92 19.91 3.44
N LYS A 343 23.87 20.60 3.90
CA LYS A 343 24.00 21.90 4.61
C LYS A 343 24.73 21.76 5.94
N ILE A 344 24.41 20.74 6.73
CA ILE A 344 25.10 20.45 8.00
C ILE A 344 26.59 20.20 7.76
N LEU A 345 26.92 19.46 6.70
CA LEU A 345 28.31 19.16 6.35
C LEU A 345 29.08 20.43 5.92
N ASP A 346 28.45 21.33 5.17
CA ASP A 346 29.07 22.61 4.80
C ASP A 346 29.26 23.54 6.01
N LEU A 347 28.28 23.60 6.92
CA LEU A 347 28.39 24.31 8.19
C LEU A 347 29.50 23.71 9.06
N GLN A 348 29.60 22.38 9.13
CA GLN A 348 30.67 21.71 9.88
C GLN A 348 32.06 22.07 9.32
N ARG A 349 32.25 22.04 7.99
CA ARG A 349 33.51 22.48 7.35
C ARG A 349 33.87 23.94 7.68
N THR A 350 32.85 24.79 7.82
CA THR A 350 33.00 26.19 8.20
C THR A 350 33.43 26.33 9.67
N ILE A 351 32.85 25.52 10.55
CA ILE A 351 33.17 25.48 11.99
C ILE A 351 34.56 24.89 12.23
N ASP A 352 34.96 23.85 11.49
CA ASP A 352 36.26 23.20 11.61
C ASP A 352 37.40 24.10 11.11
N GLY A 353 37.11 24.96 10.12
CA GLY A 353 38.02 25.98 9.62
C GLY A 353 38.24 27.14 10.59
N PHE A 354 38.70 28.28 10.07
CA PHE A 354 38.72 29.53 10.84
C PHE A 354 38.09 30.67 10.04
N VAL A 355 37.49 31.62 10.76
CA VAL A 355 36.83 32.79 10.20
C VAL A 355 37.78 33.98 10.28
N PHE A 356 38.08 34.60 9.14
CA PHE A 356 38.86 35.82 9.06
C PHE A 356 37.90 37.02 8.97
N SER A 357 37.85 37.87 9.99
CA SER A 357 36.98 39.06 9.97
C SER A 357 37.64 40.20 9.20
N ASN A 358 37.04 40.60 8.08
CA ASN A 358 37.50 41.73 7.26
C ASN A 358 37.42 43.04 8.04
N LYS A 359 36.34 43.23 8.81
CA LYS A 359 36.11 44.43 9.63
C LYS A 359 37.20 44.65 10.68
N HIS A 360 37.54 43.61 11.42
CA HIS A 360 38.60 43.67 12.42
C HIS A 360 39.96 43.91 11.75
N TYR A 361 40.26 43.23 10.64
CA TYR A 361 41.48 43.48 9.88
C TYR A 361 41.58 44.94 9.41
N LEU A 362 40.50 45.51 8.88
CA LEU A 362 40.46 46.90 8.44
C LEU A 362 40.76 47.88 9.58
N THR A 363 40.31 47.60 10.81
CA THR A 363 40.68 48.40 11.98
C THR A 363 42.19 48.34 12.24
N TYR A 364 42.77 47.13 12.27
CA TYR A 364 44.22 46.96 12.48
C TYR A 364 45.06 47.57 11.35
N HIS A 365 44.62 47.39 10.11
CA HIS A 365 45.23 47.95 8.91
C HIS A 365 45.20 49.49 8.95
N ALA A 366 44.05 50.09 9.26
CA ALA A 366 43.93 51.55 9.35
C ALA A 366 44.84 52.15 10.43
N GLU A 367 44.96 51.51 11.60
CA GLU A 367 45.89 51.94 12.65
C GLU A 367 47.35 51.89 12.18
N TYR A 368 47.73 50.79 11.52
CA TYR A 368 49.09 50.61 10.98
C TYR A 368 49.42 51.65 9.89
N VAL A 369 48.52 51.83 8.92
CA VAL A 369 48.68 52.79 7.82
C VAL A 369 48.75 54.23 8.37
N LYS A 370 47.90 54.56 9.34
CA LYS A 370 47.92 55.89 9.99
C LYS A 370 49.27 56.16 10.68
N GLY A 371 49.83 55.16 11.36
CA GLY A 371 51.16 55.25 11.95
C GLY A 371 52.25 55.45 10.89
N TRP A 372 52.17 54.69 9.79
CA TRP A 372 53.11 54.78 8.68
C TRP A 372 53.12 56.18 8.05
N PHE A 373 51.94 56.73 7.78
CA PHE A 373 51.80 58.07 7.21
C PHE A 373 52.24 59.17 8.17
N LEU A 374 51.96 59.06 9.47
CA LEU A 374 52.45 60.06 10.42
C LEU A 374 53.99 60.10 10.47
N ALA A 375 54.67 58.96 10.39
CA ALA A 375 56.13 58.93 10.32
C ALA A 375 56.70 59.62 9.07
N ILE A 376 55.98 59.57 7.94
CA ILE A 376 56.34 60.32 6.72
C ILE A 376 56.15 61.83 6.95
N ALA A 377 55.11 62.23 7.69
CA ALA A 377 54.87 63.63 8.03
C ALA A 377 55.98 64.18 8.94
N ASP A 378 56.37 63.41 9.96
CA ASP A 378 57.26 63.88 11.04
C ASP A 378 58.75 63.88 10.67
N ASN A 379 59.21 62.98 9.79
CA ASN A 379 60.64 62.70 9.62
C ASN A 379 61.21 63.13 8.25
N PHE A 380 60.43 63.74 7.35
CA PHE A 380 60.89 64.13 6.02
C PHE A 380 60.64 65.60 5.73
N ASP A 381 61.70 66.38 5.52
CA ASP A 381 61.59 67.79 5.16
C ASP A 381 61.39 67.98 3.65
N GLY A 382 60.27 68.62 3.28
CA GLY A 382 59.97 69.04 1.91
C GLY A 382 58.63 68.52 1.37
N ARG A 383 57.66 69.43 1.17
CA ARG A 383 56.29 69.11 0.73
C ARG A 383 56.22 68.19 -0.50
N LYS A 384 57.03 68.46 -1.53
CA LYS A 384 57.00 67.66 -2.78
C LYS A 384 57.39 66.20 -2.54
N ARG A 385 58.41 65.95 -1.72
CA ARG A 385 58.89 64.58 -1.43
C ARG A 385 57.89 63.82 -0.55
N GLN A 386 57.26 64.51 0.41
CA GLN A 386 56.18 63.93 1.21
C GLN A 386 54.98 63.53 0.34
N GLU A 387 54.52 64.42 -0.55
CA GLU A 387 53.40 64.16 -1.46
C GLU A 387 53.67 62.95 -2.40
N GLU A 388 54.89 62.83 -2.92
CA GLU A 388 55.30 61.68 -3.75
C GLU A 388 55.29 60.35 -2.98
N LEU A 389 55.77 60.36 -1.73
CA LEU A 389 55.78 59.17 -0.86
C LEU A 389 54.36 58.75 -0.47
N TYR A 390 53.49 59.71 -0.11
CA TYR A 390 52.09 59.42 0.18
C TYR A 390 51.38 58.80 -1.01
N ARG A 391 51.47 59.43 -2.20
CA ARG A 391 50.78 58.93 -3.40
C ARG A 391 51.21 57.51 -3.75
N SER A 392 52.51 57.23 -3.65
CA SER A 392 53.07 55.91 -3.96
C SER A 392 52.63 54.85 -2.93
N CYS A 393 52.54 55.21 -1.65
CA CYS A 393 52.08 54.30 -0.60
C CYS A 393 50.57 54.06 -0.66
N GLU A 394 49.74 55.09 -0.90
CA GLU A 394 48.29 54.95 -1.09
C GLU A 394 47.95 54.01 -2.27
N GLU A 395 48.73 54.05 -3.35
CA GLU A 395 48.56 53.12 -4.46
C GLU A 395 48.83 51.67 -4.04
N GLN A 396 49.89 51.43 -3.24
CA GLN A 396 50.18 50.10 -2.70
C GLN A 396 49.12 49.62 -1.70
N GLU A 397 48.57 50.52 -0.88
CA GLU A 397 47.48 50.22 0.06
C GLU A 397 46.23 49.74 -0.70
N LYS A 398 45.80 50.48 -1.73
CA LYS A 398 44.64 50.11 -2.56
C LYS A 398 44.86 48.76 -3.25
N LEU A 399 46.05 48.56 -3.83
CA LEU A 399 46.40 47.28 -4.45
C LEU A 399 46.37 46.12 -3.45
N HIS A 400 46.78 46.34 -2.20
CA HIS A 400 46.73 45.34 -1.14
C HIS A 400 45.29 44.96 -0.76
N LEU A 401 44.42 45.96 -0.55
CA LEU A 401 43.01 45.73 -0.21
C LEU A 401 42.27 44.98 -1.34
N VAL A 402 42.54 45.33 -2.60
CA VAL A 402 41.98 44.65 -3.79
C VAL A 402 42.55 43.24 -3.95
N LYS A 403 43.88 43.06 -3.83
CA LYS A 403 44.55 41.74 -3.92
C LYS A 403 43.92 40.74 -2.97
N TYR A 404 43.58 41.22 -1.78
CA TYR A 404 42.91 40.44 -0.77
C TYR A 404 41.44 40.83 -0.67
N ASN A 405 40.68 41.22 -1.70
CA ASN A 405 39.21 41.44 -1.65
C ASN A 405 38.63 41.88 -0.27
N ILE A 406 39.26 42.85 0.40
CA ILE A 406 38.87 43.39 1.71
C ILE A 406 38.02 44.66 1.53
N ASP A 407 38.10 45.26 0.34
CA ASP A 407 37.34 46.42 -0.13
C ASP A 407 35.86 46.12 -0.45
N ASN A 408 35.46 44.84 -0.41
CA ASN A 408 34.09 44.43 -0.70
C ASN A 408 33.24 44.36 0.59
N GLU A 409 32.27 45.27 0.73
CA GLU A 409 31.36 45.37 1.89
C GLU A 409 30.31 44.23 1.96
N ASP A 410 30.18 43.40 0.92
CA ASP A 410 29.13 42.36 0.83
C ASP A 410 29.36 41.15 1.79
N TYR A 411 30.54 41.02 2.41
CA TYR A 411 30.87 39.89 3.29
C TYR A 411 31.67 40.32 4.54
N GLU A 412 31.14 40.04 5.75
CA GLU A 412 31.79 40.39 7.04
C GLU A 412 33.08 39.59 7.35
N GLY A 413 33.42 38.59 6.54
CA GLY A 413 34.66 37.85 6.70
C GLY A 413 34.89 36.76 5.65
N ARG A 414 36.15 36.34 5.49
CA ARG A 414 36.51 35.18 4.67
C ARG A 414 36.51 33.91 5.49
N LEU A 415 35.91 32.87 4.92
CA LEU A 415 35.92 31.53 5.47
C LEU A 415 37.11 30.76 4.91
N TYR A 416 38.04 30.36 5.78
CA TYR A 416 39.08 29.40 5.43
C TYR A 416 38.61 28.02 5.88
N LYS A 417 37.89 27.33 4.99
CA LYS A 417 37.41 25.97 5.21
C LYS A 417 38.59 24.99 5.17
N LEU A 418 38.60 24.01 6.08
CA LEU A 418 39.51 22.87 5.96
C LEU A 418 39.11 22.04 4.73
N ILE A 419 40.02 21.94 3.77
CA ILE A 419 39.89 21.02 2.64
C ILE A 419 40.50 19.70 3.12
N ASN A 420 39.65 18.72 3.39
CA ASN A 420 40.05 17.32 3.48
C ASN A 420 39.84 16.65 2.13
#